data_AF-A0A924AGJ9-F1
#
_entry.id   AF-A0A924AGJ9-F1
#
_cell.length_a   1.000
_cell.length_b   1.000
_cell.length_c   1.000
_cell.angle_alpha   90.00
_cell.angle_beta   90.00
_cell.angle_gamma   90.00
#
_symmetry.space_group_name_H-M   'P 1'
#
loop_
_entity.id
_entity.type
_entity.pdbx_description
1 polymer ?
#
loop_
_entity_poly.entity_id
_entity_poly.type
_entity_poly.pdbx_seq_one_letter_code
_entity_poly.pdbx_strand_id
1 'polypeptide(L)'
;MILEYDIAWAKYMENAKIIPLPLTCWDIFYNYNSEIENYNFIQKEWKTKENFSKIVNLEKREIVITNANQEIVFATNGIYDMNGWNSFEMIGKSPKIFQGKLTSETSRNNIRTAIKNQLPFKEIMVN
;
A
#
# COMPACT_ATOMS: atom_id res chain seq x y z
N MET A 1 -36.74 -34.95 -7.85
CA MET A 1 -36.34 -34.15 -6.67
C MET A 1 -35.16 -33.21 -6.93
N ILE A 2 -33.92 -33.66 -7.19
CA ILE A 2 -32.79 -32.73 -7.48
C ILE A 2 -32.94 -32.06 -8.86
N LEU A 3 -33.29 -32.84 -9.90
CA LEU A 3 -33.43 -32.33 -11.27
C LEU A 3 -34.54 -31.27 -11.41
N GLU A 4 -35.67 -31.48 -10.74
CA GLU A 4 -36.81 -30.53 -10.76
C GLU A 4 -36.47 -29.23 -10.03
N TYR A 5 -35.69 -29.34 -8.95
CA TYR A 5 -35.16 -28.18 -8.23
C TYR A 5 -34.22 -27.37 -9.11
N ASP A 6 -33.28 -28.02 -9.81
CA ASP A 6 -32.33 -27.36 -10.71
C ASP A 6 -33.05 -26.62 -11.85
N ILE A 7 -34.09 -27.23 -12.42
CA ILE A 7 -34.91 -26.63 -13.49
C ILE A 7 -35.69 -25.41 -12.96
N ALA A 8 -36.28 -25.51 -11.77
CA ALA A 8 -37.00 -24.39 -11.15
C ALA A 8 -36.06 -23.22 -10.82
N TRP A 9 -34.85 -23.53 -10.34
CA TRP A 9 -33.80 -22.55 -10.04
C TRP A 9 -33.30 -21.83 -11.29
N ALA A 10 -33.05 -22.56 -12.38
CA ALA A 10 -32.63 -21.96 -13.66
C ALA A 10 -33.67 -20.96 -14.20
N LYS A 11 -34.95 -21.33 -14.18
CA LYS A 11 -36.06 -20.42 -14.60
C LYS A 11 -36.18 -19.18 -13.72
N TYR A 12 -35.89 -19.31 -12.42
CA TYR A 12 -35.88 -18.17 -11.51
C TYR A 12 -34.72 -17.22 -11.81
N MET A 13 -33.52 -17.77 -12.04
CA MET A 13 -32.32 -16.99 -12.36
C MET A 13 -32.40 -16.28 -13.73
N GLU A 14 -33.03 -16.90 -14.72
CA GLU A 14 -33.25 -16.29 -16.05
C GLU A 14 -34.19 -15.08 -16.00
N ASN A 15 -35.18 -15.10 -15.09
CA ASN A 15 -36.12 -13.99 -14.89
C ASN A 15 -35.59 -12.91 -13.93
N ALA A 16 -34.59 -13.24 -13.13
CA ALA A 16 -33.97 -12.29 -12.22
C ALA A 16 -33.14 -11.27 -13.03
N LYS A 17 -33.56 -10.00 -13.03
CA LYS A 17 -32.77 -8.86 -13.55
C LYS A 17 -31.59 -8.51 -12.62
N ILE A 18 -30.85 -9.51 -12.18
CA ILE A 18 -29.65 -9.31 -11.37
C ILE A 18 -28.50 -9.60 -12.31
N ILE A 19 -27.56 -8.66 -12.47
CA ILE A 19 -26.26 -8.97 -13.04
C ILE A 19 -25.46 -9.52 -11.86
N PRO A 20 -25.32 -10.86 -11.69
CA PRO A 20 -24.49 -11.38 -10.63
C PRO A 20 -23.05 -10.99 -10.98
N LEU A 21 -22.56 -9.94 -10.33
CA LEU A 21 -21.14 -9.71 -10.26
C LEU A 21 -20.53 -10.95 -9.61
N PRO A 22 -19.57 -11.63 -10.26
CA PRO A 22 -19.01 -12.86 -9.71
C PRO A 22 -18.44 -12.55 -8.32
N LEU A 23 -18.68 -13.41 -7.32
CA LEU A 23 -18.24 -13.15 -5.94
C LEU A 23 -16.72 -12.86 -5.84
N THR A 24 -15.95 -13.32 -6.83
CA THR A 24 -14.50 -13.07 -6.98
C THR A 24 -14.12 -11.63 -7.35
N CYS A 25 -15.05 -10.77 -7.77
CA CYS A 25 -14.72 -9.41 -8.19
C CYS A 25 -14.83 -8.35 -7.07
N TRP A 26 -15.36 -8.71 -5.90
CA TRP A 26 -15.49 -7.78 -4.77
C TRP A 26 -14.13 -7.37 -4.19
N ASP A 27 -13.17 -8.29 -4.13
CA ASP A 27 -11.81 -8.02 -3.65
C ASP A 27 -11.07 -6.99 -4.53
N ILE A 28 -11.42 -6.90 -5.81
CA ILE A 28 -10.79 -5.99 -6.78
C ILE A 28 -11.24 -4.54 -6.57
N PHE A 29 -12.50 -4.32 -6.20
CA PHE A 29 -13.06 -2.97 -6.05
C PHE A 29 -12.71 -2.31 -4.71
N TYR A 30 -12.43 -3.09 -3.67
CA TYR A 30 -12.23 -2.55 -2.32
C TYR A 30 -10.90 -1.80 -2.15
N ASN A 31 -9.87 -2.11 -2.97
CA ASN A 31 -8.49 -1.78 -2.59
C ASN A 31 -8.01 -0.37 -2.99
N TYR A 32 -8.39 0.16 -4.15
CA TYR A 32 -7.71 1.35 -4.70
C TYR A 32 -7.99 2.66 -3.94
N ASN A 33 -9.24 2.90 -3.54
CA ASN A 33 -9.58 4.13 -2.81
C ASN A 33 -9.02 4.12 -1.38
N SER A 34 -8.81 2.94 -0.80
CA SER A 34 -8.36 2.80 0.59
C SER A 34 -6.96 3.38 0.82
N GLU A 35 -6.03 3.24 -0.14
CA GLU A 35 -4.67 3.77 -0.02
C GLU A 35 -4.65 5.30 -0.03
N ILE A 36 -5.43 5.90 -0.94
CA ILE A 36 -5.55 7.36 -1.06
C ILE A 36 -6.16 7.94 0.22
N GLU A 37 -7.22 7.32 0.74
CA GLU A 37 -7.87 7.74 1.99
C GLU A 37 -6.92 7.62 3.20
N ASN A 38 -6.22 6.49 3.32
CA ASN A 38 -5.24 6.27 4.40
C ASN A 38 -4.09 7.27 4.33
N TYR A 39 -3.54 7.52 3.15
CA TYR A 39 -2.51 8.53 2.95
C TYR A 39 -3.02 9.93 3.31
N ASN A 40 -4.23 10.29 2.84
CA ASN A 40 -4.89 11.56 3.13
C ASN A 40 -5.14 11.75 4.64
N PHE A 41 -5.47 10.67 5.35
CA PHE A 41 -5.63 10.67 6.79
C PHE A 41 -4.30 10.97 7.50
N ILE A 42 -3.21 10.31 7.09
CA ILE A 42 -1.88 10.51 7.70
C ILE A 42 -1.36 11.94 7.46
N GLN A 43 -1.51 12.47 6.24
CA GLN A 43 -1.01 13.81 5.90
C GLN A 43 -1.82 14.96 6.54
N LYS A 44 -2.90 14.67 7.27
CA LYS A 44 -3.74 15.70 7.90
C LYS A 44 -2.93 16.60 8.85
N GLU A 45 -1.96 16.02 9.55
CA GLU A 45 -1.08 16.70 10.50
C GLU A 45 0.15 17.35 9.84
N TRP A 46 0.32 17.20 8.52
CA TRP A 46 1.49 17.72 7.81
C TRP A 46 1.30 19.18 7.43
N LYS A 47 2.40 19.95 7.48
CA LYS A 47 2.40 21.36 7.06
C LYS A 47 2.11 21.51 5.56
N THR A 48 2.65 20.60 4.75
CA THR A 48 2.51 20.59 3.30
C THR A 48 1.86 19.30 2.87
N LYS A 49 0.76 19.42 2.12
CA LYS A 49 0.00 18.29 1.59
C LYS A 49 0.54 17.90 0.23
N GLU A 50 0.56 16.60 -0.02
CA GLU A 50 1.04 16.03 -1.27
C GLU A 50 -0.07 15.27 -1.98
N ASN A 51 -0.03 15.30 -3.32
CA ASN A 51 -1.00 14.59 -4.14
C ASN A 51 -0.49 13.15 -4.36
N PHE A 52 -1.11 12.21 -3.66
CA PHE A 52 -0.80 10.78 -3.76
C PHE A 52 -0.83 10.27 -5.20
N SER A 53 -1.92 10.54 -5.94
CA SER A 53 -2.10 10.06 -7.30
C SER A 53 -1.02 10.58 -8.25
N LYS A 54 -0.50 11.79 -8.02
CA LYS A 54 0.62 12.31 -8.80
C LYS A 54 1.89 11.50 -8.53
N ILE A 55 2.23 11.25 -7.27
CA ILE A 55 3.46 10.56 -6.89
C ILE A 55 3.42 9.09 -7.35
N VAL A 56 2.33 8.38 -7.07
CA VAL A 56 2.23 6.94 -7.35
C VAL A 56 1.89 6.69 -8.82
N ASN A 57 0.91 7.38 -9.40
CA ASN A 57 0.46 7.04 -10.75
C ASN A 57 1.29 7.70 -11.85
N LEU A 58 1.61 9.00 -11.70
CA LEU A 58 2.33 9.75 -12.73
C LEU A 58 3.84 9.55 -12.62
N GLU A 59 4.37 9.68 -11.40
CA GLU A 59 5.83 9.59 -11.18
C GLU A 59 6.31 8.16 -10.92
N LYS A 60 5.38 7.20 -10.75
CA LYS A 60 5.68 5.77 -10.51
C LYS A 60 6.62 5.56 -9.32
N ARG A 61 6.37 6.30 -8.24
CA ARG A 61 7.13 6.21 -6.98
C ARG A 61 6.28 5.61 -5.89
N GLU A 62 6.86 4.65 -5.18
CA GLU A 62 6.25 4.03 -4.01
C GLU A 62 6.56 4.85 -2.75
N ILE A 63 5.63 4.84 -1.80
CA ILE A 63 5.69 5.64 -0.58
C ILE A 63 5.71 4.71 0.63
N VAL A 64 6.64 4.97 1.56
CA VAL A 64 6.68 4.33 2.88
C VAL A 64 6.73 5.42 3.94
N ILE A 65 5.88 5.32 4.95
CA ILE A 65 5.83 6.26 6.07
C ILE A 65 6.13 5.48 7.35
N THR A 66 7.00 6.03 8.18
CA THR A 66 7.35 5.48 9.49
C THR A 66 6.96 6.41 10.62
N ASN A 67 6.66 5.84 11.79
CA ASN A 67 6.55 6.60 13.02
C ASN A 67 7.94 6.98 13.58
N ALA A 68 7.96 7.70 14.70
CA ALA A 68 9.20 8.14 15.37
C ALA A 68 10.08 6.96 15.86
N ASN A 69 9.50 5.77 16.08
CA ASN A 69 10.22 4.56 16.47
C ASN A 69 10.81 3.80 15.27
N GLN A 70 10.70 4.36 14.06
CA GLN A 70 11.09 3.71 12.80
C GLN A 70 10.28 2.44 12.51
N GLU A 71 9.01 2.41 12.89
CA GLU A 71 8.07 1.36 12.49
C GLU A 71 7.25 1.86 11.31
N ILE A 72 7.13 1.03 10.27
CA ILE A 72 6.34 1.35 9.08
C ILE A 72 4.86 1.36 9.46
N VAL A 73 4.20 2.49 9.23
CA VAL A 73 2.75 2.66 9.50
C VAL A 73 1.93 2.73 8.22
N PHE A 74 2.59 2.91 7.08
CA PHE A 74 1.97 2.94 5.77
C PHE A 74 3.00 2.56 4.70
N ALA A 75 2.56 1.77 3.72
CA ALA A 75 3.31 1.43 2.51
C ALA A 75 2.33 1.32 1.35
N THR A 76 2.70 1.82 0.18
CA THR A 76 1.93 1.64 -1.05
C THR A 76 1.98 0.21 -1.54
N ASN A 77 0.91 -0.24 -2.21
CA ASN A 77 0.78 -1.62 -2.70
C ASN A 77 1.79 -1.96 -3.80
N GLY A 78 2.22 -0.97 -4.61
CA GLY A 78 3.23 -1.17 -5.66
C GLY A 78 4.63 -1.50 -5.13
N ILE A 79 4.84 -1.43 -3.82
CA ILE A 79 6.13 -1.81 -3.19
C ILE A 79 6.49 -3.28 -3.43
N TYR A 80 5.49 -4.15 -3.64
CA TYR A 80 5.70 -5.55 -3.97
C TYR A 80 6.53 -5.72 -5.25
N ASP A 81 6.27 -4.89 -6.26
CA ASP A 81 7.01 -4.95 -7.53
C ASP A 81 8.48 -4.54 -7.33
N MET A 82 8.77 -3.73 -6.31
CA MET A 82 10.12 -3.27 -6.01
C MET A 82 10.94 -4.25 -5.15
N ASN A 83 10.31 -4.94 -4.20
CA ASN A 83 11.04 -5.68 -3.17
C ASN A 83 10.45 -7.06 -2.81
N GLY A 84 9.34 -7.46 -3.42
CA GLY A 84 8.67 -8.74 -3.19
C GLY A 84 7.86 -8.86 -1.89
N TRP A 85 7.79 -7.79 -1.09
CA TRP A 85 6.96 -7.75 0.13
C TRP A 85 5.62 -7.09 -0.15
N ASN A 86 4.55 -7.66 0.39
CA ASN A 86 3.26 -6.99 0.35
C ASN A 86 3.22 -5.84 1.38
N SER A 87 2.49 -4.78 1.06
CA SER A 87 2.32 -3.60 1.93
C SER A 87 1.89 -3.98 3.35
N PHE A 88 0.92 -4.89 3.49
CA PHE A 88 0.42 -5.36 4.79
C PHE A 88 1.47 -6.13 5.62
N GLU A 89 2.40 -6.84 4.96
CA GLU A 89 3.47 -7.58 5.64
C GLU A 89 4.54 -6.66 6.20
N MET A 90 4.60 -5.43 5.70
CA MET A 90 5.60 -4.43 6.08
C MET A 90 5.15 -3.58 7.27
N ILE A 91 3.84 -3.46 7.49
CA ILE A 91 3.28 -2.68 8.60
C ILE A 91 3.84 -3.22 9.94
N GLY A 92 4.32 -2.31 10.79
CA GLY A 92 4.96 -2.61 12.08
C GLY A 92 6.43 -3.04 11.99
N LYS A 93 6.97 -3.31 10.78
CA LYS A 93 8.39 -3.63 10.61
C LYS A 93 9.24 -2.37 10.52
N SER A 94 10.54 -2.53 10.74
CA SER A 94 11.51 -1.45 10.55
C SER A 94 11.90 -1.30 9.07
N PRO A 95 12.08 -0.08 8.52
CA PRO A 95 12.54 0.14 7.14
C PRO A 95 13.97 -0.35 6.90
N LYS A 96 14.68 -0.83 7.92
CA LYS A 96 15.95 -1.55 7.77
C LYS A 96 15.85 -2.79 6.89
N ILE A 97 14.64 -3.35 6.71
CA ILE A 97 14.41 -4.46 5.78
C ILE A 97 14.79 -4.16 4.33
N PHE A 98 14.89 -2.88 3.95
CA PHE A 98 15.35 -2.47 2.61
C PHE A 98 16.87 -2.30 2.50
N GLN A 99 17.61 -2.52 3.58
CA GLN A 99 19.08 -2.39 3.57
C GLN A 99 19.71 -3.74 3.21
N GLY A 100 20.72 -3.71 2.36
CA GLY A 100 21.49 -4.88 1.98
C GLY A 100 22.98 -4.60 1.92
N LYS A 101 23.71 -5.47 1.22
CA LYS A 101 25.16 -5.48 1.27
C LYS A 101 25.80 -4.24 0.63
N LEU A 102 25.13 -3.61 -0.35
CA LEU A 102 25.65 -2.41 -1.02
C LEU A 102 25.20 -1.12 -0.33
N THR A 103 24.45 -1.21 0.76
CA THR A 103 24.00 -0.02 1.50
C THR A 103 25.18 0.70 2.16
N SER A 104 25.43 1.92 1.67
CA SER A 104 26.48 2.80 2.16
C SER A 104 26.31 3.09 3.66
N GLU A 105 27.36 2.80 4.41
CA GLU A 105 27.41 3.10 5.84
C GLU A 105 27.34 4.61 6.11
N THR A 106 27.90 5.42 5.22
CA THR A 106 27.84 6.89 5.30
C THR A 106 26.39 7.38 5.20
N SER A 107 25.64 6.94 4.18
CA SER A 107 24.23 7.34 4.01
C SER A 107 23.37 6.89 5.20
N ARG A 108 23.63 5.69 5.72
CA ARG A 108 22.95 5.16 6.92
C ARG A 108 23.22 6.02 8.15
N ASN A 109 24.47 6.46 8.34
CA ASN A 109 24.86 7.32 9.46
C ASN A 109 24.28 8.73 9.33
N ASN A 110 24.21 9.28 8.12
CA ASN A 110 23.58 10.58 7.87
C ASN A 110 22.10 10.55 8.26
N ILE A 111 21.36 9.53 7.80
CA ILE A 111 19.95 9.35 8.12
C ILE A 111 19.75 9.17 9.62
N ARG A 112 20.54 8.32 10.27
CA ARG A 112 20.47 8.12 11.73
C ARG A 112 20.69 9.43 12.48
N THR A 113 21.66 10.24 12.07
CA THR A 113 22.00 11.51 12.71
C THR A 113 20.89 12.53 12.52
N ALA A 114 20.35 12.64 11.30
CA ALA A 114 19.24 13.55 11.00
C ALA A 114 17.98 13.20 11.80
N ILE A 115 17.62 11.91 11.89
CA ILE A 115 16.49 11.44 12.72
C ILE A 115 16.72 11.79 14.19
N LYS A 116 17.91 11.51 14.74
CA LYS A 116 18.25 11.82 16.14
C LYS A 116 18.12 13.31 16.45
N ASN A 117 18.52 14.15 15.50
CA ASN A 117 18.50 15.61 15.64
C ASN A 117 17.16 16.24 15.19
N GLN A 118 16.20 15.44 14.74
CA GLN A 118 14.91 15.91 14.20
C GLN A 118 15.06 16.93 13.07
N LEU A 119 16.09 16.76 12.23
CA LEU A 119 16.35 17.62 11.09
C LEU A 119 15.76 17.02 9.81
N PRO A 120 15.17 17.83 8.92
CA PRO A 120 14.76 17.36 7.60
C PRO A 120 15.99 16.91 6.80
N PHE A 121 15.87 15.79 6.09
CA PHE A 121 16.95 15.25 5.27
C PHE A 121 16.41 14.66 3.97
N LYS A 122 17.28 14.59 2.96
CA LYS A 122 17.04 13.86 1.71
C LYS A 122 18.31 13.09 1.39
N GLU A 123 18.21 11.77 1.30
CA GLU A 123 19.34 10.87 1.08
C GLU A 123 18.96 9.79 0.07
N ILE A 124 19.93 9.33 -0.70
CA ILE A 124 19.77 8.24 -1.67
C ILE A 124 20.46 7.02 -1.10
N MET A 125 19.71 5.95 -0.89
CA MET A 125 20.26 4.64 -0.52
C MET A 125 20.39 3.76 -1.76
N VAL A 126 21.51 3.05 -1.84
CA VAL A 126 21.72 1.94 -2.77
C VAL A 126 21.62 0.65 -1.96
N ASN A 127 20.97 -0.39 -2.48
CA ASN A 127 20.83 -1.70 -1.83
C ASN A 127 21.65 -2.76 -2.58
#